data_AF-A0A1B9PLZ5-F1
#
_entry.id   AF-A0A1B9PLZ5-F1
#
_cell.length_a   1.000
_cell.length_b   1.000
_cell.length_c   1.000
_cell.angle_alpha   90.00
_cell.angle_beta   90.00
_cell.angle_gamma   90.00
#
_symmetry.space_group_name_H-M   'P 1'
#
loop_
_entity.id
_entity.type
_entity.pdbx_description
1 polymer ?
#
loop_
_entity_poly.entity_id
_entity_poly.type
_entity_poly.pdbx_seq_one_letter_code
_entity_poly.pdbx_strand_id
1 'polypeptide(L)'
;MQALCSRRDSVSDLQLVPFGLREEDQEIVDVSEVIKGNKCGCICPSCETPLTARQGDVNQWHFAHITRKSSMKTKDECDFSFFVSVRLMARQVIIKGINIDLPANIDYVGEESPSGEYFSEVFEISSEQTVQLSAPELDKKFNHVCVDILANIKGFPFVIYFSHPNRDTPEELCHQKEKCGVVEIKLDELLSLFQAPESKNKSHKKILSDFLQYNLESKLWLFHPRAESKRYNAQLSLRKTIDIYEKNLAIELDSEKSISWNNHSPKVNIEIPKRIARYECVICNALWEGKDPDGNKCPNCKTHLYSRLVHYIT
;
A
#
# COMPACT_ATOMS: atom_id res chain seq x y z
N MET A 1 -8.15 -13.94 18.34
CA MET A 1 -7.26 -14.59 17.36
C MET A 1 -8.07 -15.62 16.57
N GLN A 2 -8.74 -15.19 15.50
CA GLN A 2 -9.20 -16.10 14.46
C GLN A 2 -8.18 -15.98 13.33
N ALA A 3 -7.55 -17.10 13.01
CA ALA A 3 -6.64 -17.21 11.89
C ALA A 3 -7.43 -16.96 10.59
N LEU A 4 -7.09 -15.88 9.89
CA LEU A 4 -7.47 -15.69 8.50
C LEU A 4 -6.85 -16.85 7.71
N CYS A 5 -7.70 -17.76 7.28
CA CYS A 5 -7.35 -18.84 6.37
C CYS A 5 -7.02 -18.20 5.02
N SER A 6 -5.75 -17.88 4.79
CA SER A 6 -5.24 -17.49 3.48
C SER A 6 -5.37 -18.70 2.55
N ARG A 7 -6.47 -18.74 1.78
CA ARG A 7 -6.61 -19.62 0.62
C ARG A 7 -5.47 -19.27 -0.33
N ARG A 8 -4.58 -20.24 -0.60
CA ARG A 8 -3.61 -20.12 -1.68
C ARG A 8 -4.39 -20.14 -2.99
N ASP A 9 -4.29 -19.06 -3.76
CA ASP A 9 -4.80 -19.01 -5.13
C ASP A 9 -4.19 -20.16 -5.91
N SER A 10 -5.03 -20.98 -6.55
CA SER A 10 -4.55 -22.10 -7.35
C SER A 10 -4.08 -21.59 -8.70
N VAL A 11 -3.00 -22.15 -9.26
CA VAL A 11 -2.47 -21.75 -10.58
C VAL A 11 -3.53 -21.83 -11.69
N SER A 12 -4.58 -22.65 -11.53
CA SER A 12 -5.72 -22.71 -12.45
C SER A 12 -6.59 -21.46 -12.46
N ASP A 13 -6.66 -20.71 -11.37
CA ASP A 13 -7.53 -19.53 -11.26
C ASP A 13 -6.98 -18.33 -12.03
N LEU A 14 -5.66 -18.25 -12.21
CA LEU A 14 -4.97 -17.22 -12.99
C LEU A 14 -5.13 -17.39 -14.51
N GLN A 15 -5.68 -18.52 -14.95
CA GLN A 15 -6.04 -18.78 -16.35
C GLN A 15 -7.47 -18.31 -16.69
N LEU A 16 -8.27 -17.92 -15.69
CA LEU A 16 -9.59 -17.32 -15.91
C LEU A 16 -9.40 -15.85 -16.23
N VAL A 17 -9.90 -15.43 -17.39
CA VAL A 17 -9.66 -14.08 -17.89
C VAL A 17 -10.90 -13.21 -17.62
N PRO A 18 -10.81 -12.16 -16.79
CA PRO A 18 -11.95 -11.28 -16.51
C PRO A 18 -12.29 -10.32 -17.67
N PHE A 19 -11.28 -9.94 -18.46
CA PHE A 19 -11.44 -8.99 -19.57
C PHE A 19 -10.83 -9.50 -20.88
N GLY A 20 -11.60 -9.44 -21.96
CA GLY A 20 -11.15 -9.81 -23.30
C GLY A 20 -10.79 -8.59 -24.13
N LEU A 21 -9.87 -8.73 -25.08
CA LEU A 21 -9.68 -7.73 -26.14
C LEU A 21 -10.68 -8.02 -27.25
N ARG A 22 -11.58 -7.09 -27.51
CA ARG A 22 -12.60 -7.21 -28.53
C ARG A 22 -12.05 -6.79 -29.89
N GLU A 23 -12.13 -7.67 -30.89
CA GLU A 23 -11.44 -7.46 -32.17
C GLU A 23 -12.05 -6.31 -32.99
N GLU A 24 -13.36 -6.07 -32.88
CA GLU A 24 -14.07 -5.06 -33.70
C GLU A 24 -13.59 -3.62 -33.48
N ASP A 25 -13.26 -3.27 -32.24
CA ASP A 25 -12.91 -1.90 -31.84
C ASP A 25 -11.62 -1.79 -31.04
N GLN A 26 -10.93 -2.91 -30.80
CA GLN A 26 -9.70 -2.99 -30.02
C GLN A 26 -9.87 -2.50 -28.57
N GLU A 27 -11.07 -2.58 -28.03
CA GLU A 27 -11.36 -2.23 -26.64
C GLU A 27 -11.23 -3.45 -25.72
N ILE A 28 -10.73 -3.22 -24.50
CA ILE A 28 -10.77 -4.20 -23.44
C ILE A 28 -12.18 -4.18 -22.84
N VAL A 29 -12.87 -5.32 -22.86
CA VAL A 29 -14.29 -5.43 -22.47
C VAL A 29 -14.49 -6.44 -21.35
N ASP A 30 -15.50 -6.18 -20.53
CA ASP A 30 -15.98 -7.11 -19.51
C ASP A 30 -16.71 -8.28 -20.17
N VAL A 31 -16.63 -9.47 -19.57
CA VAL A 31 -17.43 -10.62 -19.97
C VAL A 31 -18.93 -10.30 -19.95
N SER A 32 -19.41 -9.38 -19.09
CA SER A 32 -20.81 -8.95 -19.08
C SER A 32 -21.22 -8.08 -20.27
N GLU A 33 -20.26 -7.53 -21.03
CA GLU A 33 -20.50 -6.59 -22.15
C GLU A 33 -20.60 -7.31 -23.52
N VAL A 34 -20.48 -8.64 -23.55
CA VAL A 34 -20.41 -9.43 -24.79
C VAL A 34 -21.45 -10.56 -24.83
N ILE A 35 -21.69 -11.05 -26.05
CA ILE A 35 -22.57 -12.20 -26.28
C ILE A 35 -21.94 -13.46 -25.70
N LYS A 36 -22.73 -14.27 -24.99
CA LYS A 36 -22.34 -15.58 -24.44
C LYS A 36 -21.71 -16.50 -25.49
N GLY A 37 -20.65 -17.20 -25.10
CA GLY A 37 -20.02 -18.27 -25.86
C GLY A 37 -19.00 -17.80 -26.90
N ASN A 38 -18.78 -18.64 -27.93
CA ASN A 38 -17.71 -18.44 -28.94
C ASN A 38 -17.97 -17.26 -29.89
N LYS A 39 -19.17 -16.66 -29.85
CA LYS A 39 -19.53 -15.50 -30.67
C LYS A 39 -19.21 -14.16 -29.99
N CYS A 40 -18.49 -14.17 -28.86
CA CYS A 40 -18.12 -12.96 -28.13
C CYS A 40 -17.15 -12.04 -28.89
N GLY A 41 -16.46 -12.54 -29.93
CA GLY A 41 -15.54 -11.75 -30.75
C GLY A 41 -14.30 -11.23 -30.00
N CYS A 42 -13.92 -11.91 -28.92
CA CYS A 42 -12.80 -11.51 -28.07
C CYS A 42 -11.62 -12.47 -28.19
N ILE A 43 -10.41 -11.93 -28.05
CA ILE A 43 -9.15 -12.66 -27.92
C ILE A 43 -8.49 -12.38 -26.57
N CYS A 44 -7.62 -13.29 -26.13
CA CYS A 44 -6.82 -13.06 -24.93
C CYS A 44 -5.80 -11.95 -25.19
N PRO A 45 -5.72 -10.90 -24.35
CA PRO A 45 -4.70 -9.87 -24.54
C PRO A 45 -3.26 -10.33 -24.22
N SER A 46 -3.09 -11.54 -23.66
CA SER A 46 -1.77 -12.10 -23.34
C SER A 46 -1.21 -12.95 -24.48
N CYS A 47 -2.00 -13.89 -25.01
CA CYS A 47 -1.55 -14.87 -26.02
C CYS A 47 -2.31 -14.80 -27.35
N GLU A 48 -3.20 -13.82 -27.50
CA GLU A 48 -4.01 -13.56 -28.71
C GLU A 48 -4.94 -14.71 -29.12
N THR A 49 -5.07 -15.76 -28.30
CA THR A 49 -5.93 -16.90 -28.59
C THR A 49 -7.41 -16.52 -28.43
N PRO A 50 -8.30 -16.95 -29.34
CA PRO A 50 -9.74 -16.70 -29.23
C PRO A 50 -10.35 -17.16 -27.91
N LEU A 51 -11.23 -16.34 -27.37
CA LEU A 51 -11.92 -16.57 -26.11
C LEU A 51 -13.38 -17.01 -26.32
N THR A 52 -13.92 -17.68 -25.31
CA THR A 52 -15.34 -17.97 -25.16
C THR A 52 -15.85 -17.32 -23.88
N ALA A 53 -16.95 -16.55 -23.99
CA ALA A 53 -17.57 -15.91 -22.84
C ALA A 53 -18.43 -16.91 -22.06
N ARG A 54 -17.99 -17.27 -20.84
CA ARG A 54 -18.70 -18.21 -19.97
C ARG A 54 -19.55 -17.43 -18.97
N GLN A 55 -20.82 -17.24 -19.33
CA GLN A 55 -21.83 -16.62 -18.49
C GLN A 55 -22.83 -17.70 -18.03
N GLY A 56 -22.89 -17.98 -16.73
CA GLY A 56 -23.80 -19.00 -16.18
C GLY A 56 -24.16 -18.73 -14.73
N ASP A 57 -25.12 -19.49 -14.20
CA ASP A 57 -25.70 -19.23 -12.88
C ASP A 57 -24.89 -19.82 -11.72
N VAL A 58 -23.96 -20.71 -12.01
CA VAL A 58 -23.19 -21.46 -11.01
C VAL A 58 -21.87 -20.76 -10.70
N ASN A 59 -21.02 -20.60 -11.71
CA ASN A 59 -19.66 -20.07 -11.59
C ASN A 59 -19.62 -18.58 -11.94
N GLN A 60 -18.60 -17.88 -11.43
CA GLN A 60 -18.31 -16.50 -11.83
C GLN A 60 -18.16 -16.39 -13.34
N TRP A 61 -18.67 -15.31 -13.90
CA TRP A 61 -18.56 -15.09 -15.34
C TRP A 61 -17.10 -14.80 -15.68
N HIS A 62 -16.58 -15.44 -16.72
CA HIS A 62 -15.21 -15.25 -17.15
C HIS A 62 -15.07 -15.58 -18.63
N PHE A 63 -13.97 -15.15 -19.22
CA PHE A 63 -13.51 -15.67 -20.50
C PHE A 63 -12.64 -16.90 -20.28
N ALA A 64 -12.77 -17.86 -21.19
CA ALA A 64 -11.90 -19.03 -21.27
C ALA A 64 -11.34 -19.17 -22.69
N HIS A 65 -10.14 -19.72 -22.82
CA HIS A 65 -9.53 -20.00 -24.11
C HIS A 65 -10.32 -21.07 -24.89
N ILE A 66 -10.54 -20.84 -26.18
CA ILE A 66 -11.04 -21.88 -27.09
C ILE A 66 -9.88 -22.83 -27.39
N THR A 67 -9.90 -24.01 -26.78
CA THR A 67 -8.88 -25.04 -27.00
C THR A 67 -9.00 -25.61 -28.42
N ARG A 68 -8.05 -25.27 -29.30
CA ARG A 68 -7.76 -26.06 -30.52
C ARG A 68 -6.54 -26.93 -30.24
N LYS A 69 -6.44 -28.11 -30.87
CA LYS A 69 -5.38 -29.13 -30.67
C LYS A 69 -3.91 -28.63 -30.76
N SER A 70 -3.66 -27.37 -31.11
CA SER A 70 -2.37 -26.68 -31.07
C SER A 70 -2.04 -25.99 -29.72
N SER A 71 -2.91 -26.11 -28.71
CA SER A 71 -2.88 -25.37 -27.42
C SER A 71 -1.81 -25.79 -26.41
N MET A 72 -0.79 -26.56 -26.81
CA MET A 72 0.33 -26.87 -25.92
C MET A 72 1.39 -25.75 -25.86
N LYS A 73 1.42 -24.85 -26.85
CA LYS A 73 2.31 -23.67 -26.83
C LYS A 73 1.77 -22.48 -26.02
N THR A 74 0.47 -22.43 -25.78
CA THR A 74 -0.22 -21.26 -25.18
C THR A 74 -0.35 -21.31 -23.66
N LYS A 75 0.19 -22.34 -22.99
CA LYS A 75 0.03 -22.50 -21.54
C LYS A 75 1.02 -21.60 -20.79
N ASP A 76 2.30 -21.67 -21.16
CA ASP A 76 3.37 -20.87 -20.55
C ASP A 76 3.18 -19.36 -20.81
N GLU A 77 2.56 -18.96 -21.93
CA GLU A 77 2.26 -17.56 -22.27
C GLU A 77 1.04 -16.97 -21.52
N CYS A 78 0.25 -17.80 -20.83
CA CYS A 78 -1.02 -17.39 -20.20
C CYS A 78 -1.11 -17.62 -18.69
N ASP A 79 -0.02 -18.03 -18.04
CA ASP A 79 0.02 -18.25 -16.59
C ASP A 79 -0.44 -17.02 -15.79
N PHE A 80 -0.39 -15.81 -16.39
CA PHE A 80 -0.81 -14.54 -15.77
C PHE A 80 -1.82 -13.73 -16.61
N SER A 81 -2.58 -14.41 -17.47
CA SER A 81 -3.60 -13.77 -18.31
C SER A 81 -4.62 -12.95 -17.51
N PHE A 82 -4.91 -13.34 -16.26
CA PHE A 82 -5.67 -12.55 -15.30
C PHE A 82 -5.09 -11.13 -15.12
N PHE A 83 -3.88 -11.01 -14.56
CA PHE A 83 -3.29 -9.71 -14.23
C PHE A 83 -3.03 -8.85 -15.46
N VAL A 84 -2.64 -9.47 -16.58
CA VAL A 84 -2.48 -8.75 -17.86
C VAL A 84 -3.80 -8.09 -18.27
N SER A 85 -4.90 -8.86 -18.29
CA SER A 85 -6.22 -8.33 -18.68
C SER A 85 -6.73 -7.26 -17.72
N VAL A 86 -6.55 -7.44 -16.40
CA VAL A 86 -6.93 -6.47 -15.36
C VAL A 86 -6.17 -5.16 -15.53
N ARG A 87 -4.85 -5.23 -15.71
CA ARG A 87 -3.99 -4.07 -15.90
C ARG A 87 -4.36 -3.28 -17.15
N LEU A 88 -4.68 -3.96 -18.25
CA LEU A 88 -5.13 -3.30 -19.48
C LEU A 88 -6.50 -2.64 -19.32
N MET A 89 -7.45 -3.30 -18.65
CA MET A 89 -8.74 -2.67 -18.32
C MET A 89 -8.54 -1.47 -17.38
N ALA A 90 -7.65 -1.56 -16.39
CA ALA A 90 -7.38 -0.47 -15.46
C ALA A 90 -6.87 0.79 -16.16
N ARG A 91 -5.97 0.62 -17.14
CA ARG A 91 -5.52 1.70 -18.03
C ARG A 91 -6.69 2.33 -18.80
N GLN A 92 -7.57 1.51 -19.36
CA GLN A 92 -8.74 1.98 -20.11
C GLN A 92 -9.77 2.70 -19.22
N VAL A 93 -9.96 2.25 -17.97
CA VAL A 93 -10.84 2.94 -17.02
C VAL A 93 -10.28 4.32 -16.68
N ILE A 94 -8.98 4.42 -16.41
CA ILE A 94 -8.36 5.70 -16.02
C ILE A 94 -8.30 6.68 -17.20
N ILE A 95 -7.97 6.24 -18.42
CA ILE A 95 -7.93 7.14 -19.59
C ILE A 95 -9.31 7.72 -19.91
N LYS A 96 -10.40 6.97 -19.64
CA LYS A 96 -11.79 7.41 -19.83
C LYS A 96 -12.24 8.43 -18.76
N GLY A 97 -11.42 8.66 -17.75
CA GLY A 97 -11.64 9.65 -16.70
C GLY A 97 -12.37 9.07 -15.50
N ILE A 98 -11.62 8.84 -14.42
CA ILE A 98 -12.16 8.58 -13.09
C ILE A 98 -11.50 9.50 -12.07
N ASN A 99 -12.19 9.71 -10.95
CA ASN A 99 -11.52 10.23 -9.76
C ASN A 99 -10.70 9.10 -9.12
N ILE A 100 -9.61 9.45 -8.44
CA ILE A 100 -8.77 8.50 -7.70
C ILE A 100 -8.53 9.06 -6.31
N ASP A 101 -8.88 8.30 -5.28
CA ASP A 101 -8.52 8.62 -3.91
C ASP A 101 -7.08 8.19 -3.68
N LEU A 102 -6.27 9.11 -3.17
CA LEU A 102 -4.88 8.88 -2.81
C LEU A 102 -4.74 8.89 -1.28
N PRO A 103 -4.00 7.93 -0.70
CA PRO A 103 -3.84 7.85 0.74
C PRO A 103 -3.01 9.01 1.27
N ALA A 104 -3.15 9.28 2.56
CA ALA A 104 -2.20 10.13 3.27
C ALA A 104 -0.78 9.54 3.13
N ASN A 105 0.21 10.42 3.02
CA ASN A 105 1.62 10.05 3.05
C ASN A 105 2.20 10.57 4.37
N ILE A 106 2.55 9.63 5.24
CA ILE A 106 3.02 9.89 6.61
C ILE A 106 4.39 9.23 6.74
N ASP A 107 5.34 9.96 7.32
CA ASP A 107 6.71 9.48 7.57
C ASP A 107 7.13 9.90 8.99
N TYR A 108 8.27 9.40 9.46
CA TYR A 108 8.81 9.72 10.77
C TYR A 108 10.33 9.91 10.72
N VAL A 109 10.81 10.69 11.67
CA VAL A 109 12.24 10.86 11.97
C VAL A 109 12.49 10.44 13.42
N GLY A 110 13.66 9.89 13.70
CA GLY A 110 14.06 9.50 15.03
C GLY A 110 15.55 9.70 15.24
N GLU A 111 15.92 10.07 16.47
CA GLU A 111 17.29 10.39 16.87
C GLU A 111 17.44 10.07 18.36
N GLU A 112 18.56 9.45 18.74
CA GLU A 112 18.94 9.22 20.13
C GLU A 112 19.63 10.48 20.67
N SER A 113 19.26 10.91 21.86
CA SER A 113 19.88 12.06 22.51
C SER A 113 21.26 11.71 23.07
N PRO A 114 22.13 12.71 23.37
CA PRO A 114 23.42 12.47 24.01
C PRO A 114 23.36 11.69 25.33
N SER A 115 22.26 11.81 26.08
CA SER A 115 22.03 11.06 27.33
C SER A 115 21.45 9.66 27.12
N GLY A 116 21.20 9.24 25.88
CA GLY A 116 20.75 7.89 25.51
C GLY A 116 19.22 7.72 25.41
N GLU A 117 18.45 8.80 25.48
CA GLU A 117 16.99 8.75 25.35
C GLU A 117 16.59 8.85 23.87
N TYR A 118 15.66 8.01 23.42
CA TYR A 118 15.25 7.99 22.01
C TYR A 118 14.04 8.88 21.75
N PHE A 119 14.17 9.81 20.80
CA PHE A 119 13.09 10.70 20.39
C PHE A 119 12.63 10.39 18.97
N SER A 120 11.35 10.60 18.70
CA SER A 120 10.80 10.51 17.35
C SER A 120 9.70 11.53 17.10
N GLU A 121 9.56 11.93 15.84
CA GLU A 121 8.52 12.83 15.37
C GLU A 121 7.88 12.23 14.11
N VAL A 122 6.55 12.08 14.14
CA VAL A 122 5.73 11.70 12.98
C VAL A 122 5.26 12.97 12.28
N PHE A 123 5.35 13.00 10.96
CA PHE A 123 4.93 14.16 10.16
C PHE A 123 4.17 13.74 8.90
N GLU A 124 3.23 14.59 8.50
CA GLU A 124 2.44 14.39 7.29
C GLU A 124 3.08 15.10 6.08
N ILE A 125 3.37 14.30 5.06
CA ILE A 125 3.87 14.74 3.75
C ILE A 125 2.71 15.25 2.88
N SER A 126 1.60 14.52 2.87
CA SER A 126 0.34 14.89 2.23
C SER A 126 -0.84 14.23 2.92
N SER A 127 -1.94 14.97 3.06
CA SER A 127 -3.21 14.40 3.48
C SER A 127 -3.81 13.50 2.40
N GLU A 128 -4.70 12.61 2.81
CA GLU A 128 -5.60 11.90 1.91
C GLU A 128 -6.38 12.90 1.04
N GLN A 129 -6.56 12.56 -0.23
CA GLN A 129 -7.26 13.43 -1.16
C GLN A 129 -7.79 12.68 -2.38
N THR A 130 -8.94 13.08 -2.86
CA THR A 130 -9.45 12.70 -4.18
C THR A 130 -8.84 13.60 -5.26
N VAL A 131 -8.30 12.99 -6.32
CA VAL A 131 -7.69 13.70 -7.45
C VAL A 131 -8.38 13.36 -8.77
N GLN A 132 -8.30 14.29 -9.70
CA GLN A 132 -8.57 14.05 -11.11
C GLN A 132 -7.27 14.12 -11.89
N LEU A 133 -7.06 13.13 -12.74
CA LEU A 133 -5.93 13.11 -13.67
C LEU A 133 -6.28 13.90 -14.91
N SER A 134 -5.36 14.76 -15.34
CA SER A 134 -5.48 15.53 -16.59
C SER A 134 -4.42 15.07 -17.59
N ALA A 135 -4.81 15.02 -18.86
CA ALA A 135 -3.98 14.52 -19.96
C ALA A 135 -3.28 13.17 -19.64
N PRO A 136 -4.03 12.11 -19.24
CA PRO A 136 -3.43 10.80 -19.04
C PRO A 136 -2.90 10.24 -20.37
N GLU A 137 -1.71 9.66 -20.34
CA GLU A 137 -1.05 9.00 -21.46
C GLU A 137 -0.57 7.62 -21.03
N LEU A 138 -0.70 6.62 -21.91
CA LEU A 138 -0.32 5.23 -21.63
C LEU A 138 1.05 4.89 -22.23
N ASP A 139 1.71 3.86 -21.69
CA ASP A 139 2.96 3.27 -22.18
C ASP A 139 4.10 4.27 -22.41
N LYS A 140 4.15 5.33 -21.60
CA LYS A 140 5.23 6.30 -21.66
C LYS A 140 6.44 5.80 -20.89
N LYS A 141 7.61 6.18 -21.39
CA LYS A 141 8.86 6.03 -20.63
C LYS A 141 8.98 7.18 -19.64
N PHE A 142 9.12 6.84 -18.36
CA PHE A 142 9.43 7.75 -17.28
C PHE A 142 10.65 7.20 -16.54
N ASN A 143 11.75 7.96 -16.49
CA ASN A 143 13.05 7.48 -16.00
C ASN A 143 13.43 6.08 -16.52
N HIS A 144 13.33 5.88 -17.83
CA HIS A 144 13.63 4.60 -18.52
C HIS A 144 12.68 3.43 -18.20
N VAL A 145 11.74 3.59 -17.27
CA VAL A 145 10.70 2.62 -16.95
C VAL A 145 9.48 2.87 -17.82
N CYS A 146 8.90 1.81 -18.39
CA CYS A 146 7.59 1.90 -19.04
C CYS A 146 6.51 1.89 -17.96
N VAL A 147 5.88 3.05 -17.74
CA VAL A 147 4.84 3.23 -16.73
C VAL A 147 3.46 3.04 -17.36
N ASP A 148 2.49 2.65 -16.54
CA ASP A 148 1.14 2.39 -17.05
C ASP A 148 0.42 3.67 -17.43
N ILE A 149 0.58 4.71 -16.61
CA ILE A 149 -0.05 6.01 -16.82
C ILE A 149 0.90 7.11 -16.39
N LEU A 150 1.12 8.05 -17.31
CA LEU A 150 1.70 9.36 -17.03
C LEU A 150 0.61 10.40 -17.23
N ALA A 151 0.32 11.20 -16.21
CA ALA A 151 -0.73 12.21 -16.24
C ALA A 151 -0.27 13.46 -15.49
N ASN A 152 -1.19 14.42 -15.29
CA ASN A 152 -0.94 15.61 -14.49
C ASN A 152 -1.97 15.78 -13.38
N ILE A 153 -1.52 16.17 -12.20
CA ILE A 153 -2.35 16.64 -11.07
C ILE A 153 -1.96 18.09 -10.77
N LYS A 154 -2.91 19.02 -10.93
CA LYS A 154 -2.70 20.46 -10.68
C LYS A 154 -1.43 21.02 -11.37
N GLY A 155 -1.14 20.55 -12.59
CA GLY A 155 0.01 20.97 -13.39
C GLY A 155 1.34 20.26 -13.08
N PHE A 156 1.37 19.31 -12.16
CA PHE A 156 2.57 18.50 -11.87
C PHE A 156 2.45 17.11 -12.49
N PRO A 157 3.54 16.57 -13.09
CA PRO A 157 3.59 15.19 -13.56
C PRO A 157 3.23 14.20 -12.44
N PHE A 158 2.42 13.23 -12.78
CA PHE A 158 1.94 12.20 -11.88
C PHE A 158 1.96 10.84 -12.56
N VAL A 159 2.67 9.89 -11.95
CA VAL A 159 2.87 8.55 -12.48
C VAL A 159 2.05 7.55 -11.68
N ILE A 160 1.33 6.68 -12.38
CA ILE A 160 0.72 5.49 -11.80
C ILE A 160 1.41 4.26 -12.38
N TYR A 161 1.85 3.37 -11.50
CA TYR A 161 2.42 2.08 -11.84
C TYR A 161 1.58 0.95 -11.24
N PHE A 162 1.17 -0.01 -12.05
CA PHE A 162 0.44 -1.19 -11.61
C PHE A 162 1.40 -2.34 -11.30
N SER A 163 1.50 -2.72 -10.04
CA SER A 163 2.23 -3.92 -9.61
C SER A 163 1.27 -5.10 -9.45
N HIS A 164 1.82 -6.30 -9.62
CA HIS A 164 1.16 -7.57 -9.32
C HIS A 164 2.22 -8.64 -9.04
N PRO A 165 1.89 -9.89 -8.62
CA PRO A 165 2.89 -10.88 -8.19
C PRO A 165 3.95 -11.28 -9.23
N ASN A 166 3.86 -10.82 -10.48
CA ASN A 166 4.82 -11.08 -11.56
C ASN A 166 5.30 -9.80 -12.24
N ARG A 167 5.08 -8.67 -11.59
CA ARG A 167 5.51 -7.36 -12.04
C ARG A 167 5.82 -6.52 -10.81
N ASP A 168 7.06 -6.63 -10.38
CA ASP A 168 7.59 -5.86 -9.27
C ASP A 168 7.66 -4.38 -9.61
N THR A 169 7.69 -3.57 -8.56
CA THR A 169 7.89 -2.12 -8.64
C THR A 169 9.38 -1.81 -8.90
N PRO A 170 9.71 -1.12 -10.00
CA PRO A 170 11.09 -0.74 -10.31
C PRO A 170 11.64 0.31 -9.32
N GLU A 171 12.87 0.14 -8.85
CA GLU A 171 13.51 1.05 -7.89
C GLU A 171 13.69 2.47 -8.45
N GLU A 172 13.79 2.62 -9.78
CA GLU A 172 13.91 3.90 -10.48
C GLU A 172 12.68 4.81 -10.29
N LEU A 173 11.55 4.24 -9.86
CA LEU A 173 10.33 4.98 -9.54
C LEU A 173 10.33 5.56 -8.13
N CYS A 174 11.16 5.06 -7.21
CA CYS A 174 11.21 5.49 -5.81
C CYS A 174 12.01 6.79 -5.61
N HIS A 175 12.85 7.16 -6.57
CA HIS A 175 13.73 8.34 -6.46
C HIS A 175 13.65 9.21 -7.71
N GLN A 176 13.25 10.48 -7.52
CA GLN A 176 13.03 11.41 -8.64
C GLN A 176 13.81 12.70 -8.44
N LYS A 177 14.36 13.21 -9.55
CA LYS A 177 15.04 14.52 -9.59
C LYS A 177 14.06 15.66 -9.82
N GLU A 178 12.98 15.38 -10.54
CA GLU A 178 11.98 16.37 -10.91
C GLU A 178 10.80 16.36 -9.92
N LYS A 179 10.07 17.47 -9.87
CA LYS A 179 8.87 17.57 -9.04
C LYS A 179 7.72 16.80 -9.68
N CYS A 180 7.55 15.55 -9.27
CA CYS A 180 6.44 14.69 -9.67
C CYS A 180 5.87 13.91 -8.49
N GLY A 181 4.67 13.35 -8.64
CA GLY A 181 4.16 12.31 -7.75
C GLY A 181 4.25 10.95 -8.43
N VAL A 182 4.60 9.92 -7.69
CA VAL A 182 4.65 8.54 -8.20
C VAL A 182 3.91 7.64 -7.21
N VAL A 183 2.89 6.96 -7.71
CA VAL A 183 2.05 6.04 -6.92
C VAL A 183 2.05 4.66 -7.57
N GLU A 184 2.30 3.65 -6.75
CA GLU A 184 2.02 2.26 -7.06
C GLU A 184 0.57 1.94 -6.72
N ILE A 185 -0.10 1.18 -7.58
CA ILE A 185 -1.40 0.55 -7.28
C ILE A 185 -1.23 -0.96 -7.40
N LYS A 186 -1.31 -1.66 -6.27
CA LYS A 186 -1.22 -3.12 -6.18
C LYS A 186 -2.50 -3.77 -6.67
N LEU A 187 -2.39 -4.65 -7.66
CA LEU A 187 -3.54 -5.35 -8.24
C LEU A 187 -3.78 -6.73 -7.60
N ASP A 188 -2.94 -7.16 -6.67
CA ASP A 188 -2.89 -8.50 -6.07
C ASP A 188 -4.27 -8.96 -5.53
N GLU A 189 -4.98 -8.06 -4.84
CA GLU A 189 -6.22 -8.36 -4.15
C GLU A 189 -7.42 -8.57 -5.10
N LEU A 190 -7.31 -8.12 -6.35
CA LEU A 190 -8.42 -8.16 -7.30
C LEU A 190 -8.85 -9.59 -7.65
N LEU A 191 -7.93 -10.56 -7.59
CA LEU A 191 -8.29 -11.96 -7.80
C LEU A 191 -9.29 -12.43 -6.75
N SER A 192 -8.99 -12.17 -5.48
CA SER A 192 -9.89 -12.49 -4.36
C SER A 192 -11.20 -11.72 -4.44
N LEU A 193 -11.16 -10.43 -4.81
CA LEU A 193 -12.35 -9.61 -4.97
C LEU A 193 -13.28 -10.11 -6.10
N PHE A 194 -12.71 -10.56 -7.22
CA PHE A 194 -13.52 -11.09 -8.33
C PHE A 194 -14.10 -12.47 -8.01
N GLN A 195 -13.44 -13.25 -7.16
CA GLN A 195 -13.92 -14.57 -6.73
C GLN A 195 -14.89 -14.52 -5.55
N ALA A 196 -15.02 -13.38 -4.87
CA ALA A 196 -15.88 -13.24 -3.70
C ALA A 196 -17.35 -13.62 -4.01
N PRO A 197 -18.09 -14.24 -3.08
CA PRO A 197 -19.50 -14.57 -3.32
C PRO A 197 -20.36 -13.35 -3.68
N GLU A 198 -20.05 -12.19 -3.11
CA GLU A 198 -20.79 -10.95 -3.39
C GLU A 198 -20.50 -10.37 -4.78
N SER A 199 -19.46 -10.82 -5.49
CA SER A 199 -19.15 -10.40 -6.86
C SER A 199 -19.99 -11.15 -7.90
N LYS A 200 -20.75 -12.18 -7.49
CA LYS A 200 -21.47 -13.05 -8.40
C LYS A 200 -22.43 -12.28 -9.31
N ASN A 201 -22.28 -12.47 -10.62
CA ASN A 201 -23.02 -11.77 -11.67
C ASN A 201 -22.85 -10.23 -11.66
N LYS A 202 -21.85 -9.70 -10.95
CA LYS A 202 -21.47 -8.29 -11.07
C LYS A 202 -20.45 -8.12 -12.19
N SER A 203 -20.45 -6.94 -12.81
CA SER A 203 -19.41 -6.55 -13.74
C SER A 203 -18.07 -6.43 -13.01
N HIS A 204 -17.07 -7.19 -13.45
CA HIS A 204 -15.69 -7.06 -13.00
C HIS A 204 -15.14 -5.65 -13.26
N LYS A 205 -15.56 -5.00 -14.34
CA LYS A 205 -15.19 -3.62 -14.68
C LYS A 205 -15.70 -2.63 -13.64
N LYS A 206 -16.91 -2.84 -13.09
CA LYS A 206 -17.41 -2.00 -11.98
C LYS A 206 -16.60 -2.22 -10.71
N ILE A 207 -16.30 -3.48 -10.36
CA ILE A 207 -15.47 -3.81 -9.19
C ILE A 207 -14.08 -3.17 -9.33
N LEU A 208 -13.44 -3.31 -10.50
CA LEU A 208 -12.15 -2.70 -10.79
C LEU A 208 -12.21 -1.17 -10.72
N SER A 209 -13.25 -0.56 -11.31
CA SER A 209 -13.41 0.90 -11.25
C SER A 209 -13.53 1.39 -9.81
N ASP A 210 -14.32 0.71 -8.97
CA ASP A 210 -14.47 1.06 -7.55
C ASP A 210 -13.17 0.83 -6.78
N PHE A 211 -12.45 -0.24 -7.08
CA PHE A 211 -11.14 -0.52 -6.50
C PHE A 211 -10.14 0.59 -6.82
N LEU A 212 -9.97 0.92 -8.10
CA LEU A 212 -9.06 1.98 -8.54
C LEU A 212 -9.42 3.33 -7.93
N GLN A 213 -10.72 3.63 -7.85
CA GLN A 213 -11.19 4.90 -7.32
C GLN A 213 -11.01 4.99 -5.80
N TYR A 214 -11.48 4.00 -5.02
CA TYR A 214 -11.70 4.17 -3.58
C TYR A 214 -10.76 3.35 -2.67
N ASN A 215 -10.16 2.26 -3.16
CA ASN A 215 -9.36 1.39 -2.29
C ASN A 215 -8.01 2.04 -1.97
N LEU A 216 -7.85 2.60 -0.77
CA LEU A 216 -6.62 3.28 -0.34
C LEU A 216 -5.49 2.31 -0.02
N GLU A 217 -5.80 1.12 0.49
CA GLU A 217 -4.82 0.12 0.94
C GLU A 217 -3.96 -0.44 -0.19
N SER A 218 -4.52 -0.50 -1.40
CA SER A 218 -3.81 -0.90 -2.62
C SER A 218 -2.84 0.16 -3.14
N LYS A 219 -2.89 1.40 -2.63
CA LYS A 219 -2.14 2.53 -3.17
C LYS A 219 -0.97 2.89 -2.28
N LEU A 220 0.21 3.04 -2.88
CA LEU A 220 1.43 3.38 -2.15
C LEU A 220 2.15 4.53 -2.83
N TRP A 221 2.54 5.54 -2.04
CA TRP A 221 3.43 6.59 -2.52
C TRP A 221 4.84 6.04 -2.66
N LEU A 222 5.33 5.91 -3.90
CA LEU A 222 6.74 5.60 -4.17
C LEU A 222 7.61 6.86 -4.08
N PHE A 223 7.06 7.98 -4.53
CA PHE A 223 7.71 9.27 -4.46
C PHE A 223 6.70 10.40 -4.36
N HIS A 224 6.97 11.37 -3.49
CA HIS A 224 6.18 12.59 -3.39
C HIS A 224 7.10 13.81 -3.30
N PRO A 225 6.83 14.90 -4.05
CA PRO A 225 7.81 15.97 -4.27
C PRO A 225 8.04 16.84 -3.04
N ARG A 226 7.23 16.68 -1.98
CA ARG A 226 7.40 17.36 -0.69
C ARG A 226 8.04 16.50 0.39
N ALA A 227 8.32 15.22 0.12
CA ALA A 227 8.80 14.27 1.14
C ALA A 227 10.09 14.74 1.81
N GLU A 228 11.12 15.05 1.01
CA GLU A 228 12.43 15.49 1.53
C GLU A 228 12.33 16.78 2.36
N SER A 229 11.64 17.79 1.85
CA SER A 229 11.46 19.06 2.58
C SER A 229 10.69 18.89 3.89
N LYS A 230 9.66 18.04 3.90
CA LYS A 230 8.89 17.71 5.11
C LYS A 230 9.74 16.97 6.13
N ARG A 231 10.54 15.99 5.68
CA ARG A 231 11.47 15.25 6.51
C ARG A 231 12.53 16.16 7.14
N TYR A 232 13.13 17.06 6.35
CA TYR A 232 14.09 18.03 6.86
C TYR A 232 13.50 18.93 7.97
N ASN A 233 12.28 19.43 7.77
CA ASN A 233 11.62 20.26 8.78
C ASN A 233 11.32 19.48 10.07
N ALA A 234 10.89 18.22 9.95
CA ALA A 234 10.67 17.35 11.10
C ALA A 234 11.98 17.05 11.85
N GLN A 235 13.10 16.86 11.14
CA GLN A 235 14.42 16.69 11.79
C GLN A 235 14.83 17.93 12.57
N LEU A 236 14.61 19.13 12.04
CA LEU A 236 14.91 20.38 12.76
C LEU A 236 14.02 20.55 14.00
N SER A 237 12.76 20.14 13.92
CA SER A 237 11.82 20.16 15.05
C SER A 237 12.23 19.16 16.13
N LEU A 238 12.55 17.92 15.74
CA LEU A 238 13.03 16.87 16.64
C LEU A 238 14.29 17.30 17.40
N ARG A 239 15.29 17.86 16.71
CA ARG A 239 16.54 18.32 17.34
C ARG A 239 16.32 19.43 18.36
N LYS A 240 15.40 20.36 18.09
CA LYS A 240 15.03 21.38 19.08
C LYS A 240 14.42 20.75 20.33
N THR A 241 13.61 19.71 20.16
CA THR A 241 13.03 18.96 21.28
C THR A 241 14.11 18.27 22.11
N ILE A 242 15.08 17.61 21.45
CA ILE A 242 16.24 16.99 22.11
C ILE A 242 17.07 18.03 22.87
N ASP A 243 17.38 19.17 22.24
CA ASP A 243 18.16 20.24 22.87
C ASP A 243 17.48 20.80 24.12
N ILE A 244 16.14 20.90 24.11
CA ILE A 244 15.36 21.34 25.28
C ILE A 244 15.43 20.29 26.39
N TYR A 245 15.28 19.01 26.05
CA TYR A 245 15.38 17.91 26.99
C TYR A 245 16.75 17.86 27.69
N GLU A 246 17.84 17.88 26.91
CA GLU A 246 19.20 17.83 27.45
C GLU A 246 19.52 19.03 28.35
N LYS A 247 19.02 20.22 28.00
CA LYS A 247 19.16 21.42 28.87
C LYS A 247 18.43 21.24 30.20
N ASN A 248 17.21 20.72 30.16
CA ASN A 248 16.43 20.48 31.38
C ASN A 248 17.09 19.41 32.26
N LEU A 249 17.57 18.32 31.66
CA LEU A 249 18.29 17.26 32.36
C LEU A 249 19.58 17.78 33.03
N ALA A 250 20.34 18.62 32.34
CA ALA A 250 21.53 19.24 32.92
C ALA A 250 21.20 20.15 34.13
N ILE A 251 20.11 20.93 34.04
CA ILE A 251 19.63 21.77 35.15
C ILE A 251 19.21 20.91 36.35
N GLU A 252 18.50 19.82 36.12
CA GLU A 252 18.07 18.90 37.18
C GLU A 252 19.30 18.29 37.90
N LEU A 253 20.26 17.76 37.14
CA LEU A 253 21.50 17.17 37.69
C LEU A 253 22.36 18.18 38.46
N ASP A 254 22.40 19.45 38.05
CA ASP A 254 23.12 20.50 38.78
C ASP A 254 22.37 20.98 40.03
N SER A 255 21.03 21.01 39.98
CA SER A 255 20.19 21.32 41.15
C SER A 255 20.38 20.28 42.26
N GLU A 256 20.46 18.99 41.91
CA GLU A 256 20.72 17.90 42.86
C GLU A 256 22.11 17.98 43.50
N LYS A 257 23.14 18.43 42.75
CA LYS A 257 24.49 18.63 43.30
C LYS A 257 24.55 19.81 44.29
N SER A 258 23.75 20.85 44.08
CA SER A 258 23.73 22.04 44.96
C SER A 258 23.00 21.84 46.29
N ILE A 259 22.21 20.76 46.44
CA ILE A 259 21.46 20.41 47.67
C ILE A 259 22.31 19.57 48.65
N SER A 260 23.60 19.35 48.36
CA SER A 260 24.55 18.67 49.25
C SER A 260 25.06 19.55 50.41
N TRP A 261 24.22 20.35 51.06
CA TRP A 261 24.44 20.75 52.47
C TRP A 261 23.09 20.90 53.19
N ASN A 262 22.88 19.98 54.13
CA ASN A 262 21.85 19.93 55.16
C ASN A 262 20.41 19.50 54.80
N ASN A 263 20.07 18.42 55.51
CA ASN A 263 18.78 18.06 56.11
C ASN A 263 17.79 17.22 55.30
N HIS A 264 17.71 15.97 55.78
CA HIS A 264 16.49 15.24 56.10
C HIS A 264 15.19 16.02 55.84
N SER A 265 14.41 15.56 54.84
CA SER A 265 12.97 15.79 54.72
C SER A 265 12.35 14.75 53.77
N PRO A 266 11.04 14.48 53.89
CA PRO A 266 10.47 13.14 53.79
C PRO A 266 10.25 12.68 52.34
N LYS A 267 10.26 11.36 52.15
CA LYS A 267 9.84 10.70 50.90
C LYS A 267 8.40 11.09 50.56
N VAL A 268 8.23 12.02 49.64
CA VAL A 268 6.94 12.25 48.97
C VAL A 268 6.87 11.23 47.83
N ASN A 269 5.99 10.25 48.00
CA ASN A 269 5.74 9.22 47.01
C ASN A 269 4.80 9.81 45.94
N ILE A 270 5.37 10.34 44.86
CA ILE A 270 4.58 10.82 43.71
C ILE A 270 4.16 9.59 42.92
N GLU A 271 2.91 9.14 43.10
CA GLU A 271 2.33 8.07 42.27
C GLU A 271 2.06 8.62 40.86
N ILE A 272 2.95 8.28 39.92
CA ILE A 272 2.71 8.52 38.50
C ILE A 272 1.53 7.64 38.06
N PRO A 273 0.47 8.20 37.47
CA PRO A 273 -0.70 7.43 37.07
C PRO A 273 -0.32 6.42 35.98
N LYS A 274 -0.33 5.14 36.33
CA LYS A 274 0.04 4.03 35.45
C LYS A 274 -1.01 3.86 34.35
N ARG A 275 -0.63 4.14 33.10
CA ARG A 275 -1.49 3.97 31.91
C ARG A 275 -1.29 2.60 31.31
N ILE A 276 -2.35 2.00 30.77
CA ILE A 276 -2.23 0.76 30.01
C ILE A 276 -1.73 1.12 28.61
N ALA A 277 -0.68 0.43 28.18
CA ALA A 277 -0.01 0.66 26.92
C ALA A 277 0.16 -0.68 26.18
N ARG A 278 0.07 -0.63 24.86
CA ARG A 278 0.38 -1.76 23.99
C ARG A 278 1.81 -1.63 23.48
N TYR A 279 2.58 -2.70 23.61
CA TYR A 279 3.98 -2.80 23.23
C TYR A 279 4.20 -3.86 22.16
N GLU A 280 5.28 -3.71 21.42
CA GLU A 280 5.79 -4.68 20.45
C GLU A 280 7.28 -4.92 20.70
N CYS A 281 7.76 -6.16 20.59
CA CYS A 281 9.18 -6.44 20.65
C CYS A 281 9.76 -6.48 19.24
N VAL A 282 10.70 -5.61 18.93
CA VAL A 282 11.30 -5.53 17.58
C VAL A 282 12.21 -6.72 17.23
N ILE A 283 12.53 -7.58 18.21
CA ILE A 283 13.37 -8.77 18.00
C ILE A 283 12.53 -10.03 17.75
N CYS A 284 11.43 -10.21 18.50
CA CYS A 284 10.61 -11.42 18.40
C CYS A 284 9.20 -11.16 17.88
N ASN A 285 8.87 -9.91 17.55
CA ASN A 285 7.57 -9.43 17.08
C ASN A 285 6.40 -9.76 18.02
N ALA A 286 6.68 -10.06 19.29
CA ALA A 286 5.63 -10.27 20.28
C ALA A 286 4.93 -8.95 20.58
N LEU A 287 3.60 -8.97 20.58
CA LEU A 287 2.75 -7.85 21.03
C LEU A 287 2.20 -8.15 22.41
N TRP A 288 2.24 -7.20 23.34
CA TRP A 288 1.64 -7.37 24.68
C TRP A 288 1.16 -6.04 25.25
N GLU A 289 0.32 -6.13 26.28
CA GLU A 289 -0.16 -4.96 27.03
C GLU A 289 0.53 -4.91 28.39
N GLY A 290 0.90 -3.71 28.83
CA GLY A 290 1.61 -3.48 30.07
C GLY A 290 1.30 -2.11 30.65
N LYS A 291 1.46 -1.97 31.97
CA LYS A 291 1.32 -0.68 32.65
C LYS A 291 2.59 0.14 32.47
N ASP A 292 2.53 1.24 31.74
CA ASP A 292 3.65 2.17 31.59
C ASP A 292 3.98 2.84 32.94
N PRO A 293 5.25 2.91 33.39
CA PRO A 293 6.47 2.42 32.72
C PRO A 293 6.85 0.96 33.01
N ASP A 294 6.25 0.30 34.00
CA ASP A 294 6.68 -1.01 34.52
C ASP A 294 6.42 -2.21 33.58
N GLY A 295 5.59 -2.02 32.54
CA GLY A 295 5.01 -3.08 31.71
C GLY A 295 5.69 -3.31 30.36
N ASN A 296 6.78 -2.61 30.07
CA ASN A 296 7.49 -2.66 28.80
C ASN A 296 8.43 -3.88 28.66
N LYS A 297 8.49 -4.80 29.62
CA LYS A 297 9.34 -5.99 29.51
C LYS A 297 8.71 -7.05 28.62
N CYS A 298 9.34 -7.37 27.49
CA CYS A 298 8.86 -8.38 26.56
C CYS A 298 8.66 -9.73 27.26
N PRO A 299 7.47 -10.38 27.12
CA PRO A 299 7.19 -11.65 27.77
C PRO A 299 8.02 -12.81 27.19
N ASN A 300 8.51 -12.68 25.96
CA ASN A 300 9.29 -13.71 25.28
C ASN A 300 10.80 -13.51 25.49
N CYS A 301 11.33 -12.33 25.14
CA CYS A 301 12.76 -12.02 25.28
C CYS A 301 13.19 -11.68 26.71
N LYS A 302 12.23 -11.53 27.64
CA LYS A 302 12.46 -11.15 29.05
C LYS A 302 13.35 -9.91 29.21
N THR A 303 13.24 -8.96 28.28
CA THR A 303 13.95 -7.68 28.28
C THR A 303 13.04 -6.57 27.79
N HIS A 304 13.25 -5.34 28.28
CA HIS A 304 12.54 -4.14 27.83
C HIS A 304 13.33 -3.35 26.77
N LEU A 305 14.62 -3.67 26.55
CA LEU A 305 15.49 -2.91 25.65
C LEU A 305 15.01 -2.86 24.21
N TYR A 306 14.18 -3.83 23.81
CA TYR A 306 13.66 -3.96 22.44
C TYR A 306 12.15 -3.81 22.38
N SER A 307 11.52 -3.24 23.41
CA SER A 307 10.09 -2.97 23.42
C SER A 307 9.81 -1.59 22.84
N ARG A 308 8.96 -1.56 21.81
CA ARG A 308 8.40 -0.36 21.19
C ARG A 308 7.00 -0.12 21.73
N LEU A 309 6.72 1.08 22.25
CA LEU A 309 5.34 1.52 22.52
C LEU A 309 4.59 1.67 21.19
N VAL A 310 3.45 0.99 21.06
CA VAL A 310 2.60 1.07 19.87
C VAL A 310 1.55 2.16 20.05
N HIS A 311 0.81 2.14 21.17
CA HIS A 311 -0.14 3.17 21.58
C HIS A 311 -0.57 2.99 23.04
N TYR A 312 -1.11 4.04 23.65
CA TYR A 312 -1.82 3.95 24.92
C TYR A 312 -3.24 3.43 24.70
N ILE A 313 -3.66 2.51 25.56
CA ILE A 313 -5.03 2.01 25.61
C ILE A 313 -5.75 2.88 26.65
N THR A 314 -6.67 3.72 26.18
CA THR A 314 -7.51 4.60 27.01
C THR A 314 -8.20 3.84 28.13
#